data_AF-X8AHB1-F1
#
_entry.id   AF-X8AHB1-F1
#
_cell.length_a   1.000
_cell.length_b   1.000
_cell.length_c   1.000
_cell.angle_alpha   90.00
_cell.angle_beta   90.00
_cell.angle_gamma   90.00
#
_symmetry.space_group_name_H-M   'P 1'
#
loop_
_entity.id
_entity.type
_entity.pdbx_description
1 polymer ?
#
loop_
_entity_poly.entity_id
_entity_poly.type
_entity_poly.pdbx_seq_one_letter_code
_entity_poly.pdbx_strand_id
1 'polypeptide(L)'
;MRVLISGASIAGPVVAYWLARRGFDVTVVERAPTLRKTGGHAVDLFRPAMEISANMGVLPRIEDRATKTTRLSIYHDGARRPIRVDLTKIYRTASDRHVEIMRDDLSEIYYDAGRDDIEYLFGDSITAISPDGDVTFERTPPRKFDVVVGADGLHSNVRRLTFGDDAGITQFLGAYLAVASVPKTLAPEGK
;
A
#
# COMPACT_ATOMS: atom_id res chain seq x y z
N MET A 1 -25.87 1.84 -0.50
CA MET A 1 -24.99 3.01 -0.31
C MET A 1 -23.76 2.77 -1.17
N ARG A 2 -23.42 3.75 -2.02
CA ARG A 2 -22.30 3.72 -2.96
C ARG A 2 -21.08 4.39 -2.36
N VAL A 3 -19.96 3.68 -2.33
CA VAL A 3 -18.70 4.16 -1.77
C VAL A 3 -17.65 4.21 -2.86
N LEU A 4 -17.03 5.38 -3.04
CA LEU A 4 -15.86 5.54 -3.87
C LEU A 4 -14.60 5.53 -3.02
N ILE A 5 -13.60 4.76 -3.42
CA ILE A 5 -12.29 4.70 -2.78
C ILE A 5 -11.23 5.15 -3.81
N SER A 6 -10.44 6.18 -3.48
CA SER A 6 -9.33 6.63 -4.32
C SER A 6 -8.04 5.92 -3.92
N GLY A 7 -7.50 5.08 -4.80
CA GLY A 7 -6.24 4.34 -4.64
C GLY A 7 -6.43 2.83 -4.52
N ALA A 8 -5.71 2.05 -5.33
CA ALA A 8 -5.79 0.58 -5.37
C ALA A 8 -4.51 -0.11 -4.87
N SER A 9 -3.83 0.47 -3.87
CA SER A 9 -2.62 -0.12 -3.30
C SER A 9 -2.91 -1.02 -2.08
N ILE A 10 -2.50 -0.64 -0.87
CA ILE A 10 -2.72 -1.45 0.34
C ILE A 10 -4.05 -1.11 1.00
N ALA A 11 -4.20 0.13 1.46
CA ALA A 11 -5.36 0.55 2.25
C ALA A 11 -6.67 0.47 1.44
N GLY A 12 -6.65 0.85 0.16
CA GLY A 12 -7.82 0.87 -0.69
C GLY A 12 -8.51 -0.49 -0.81
N PRO A 13 -7.83 -1.54 -1.33
CA PRO A 13 -8.39 -2.87 -1.42
C PRO A 13 -8.82 -3.48 -0.07
N VAL A 14 -8.09 -3.20 1.02
CA VAL A 14 -8.47 -3.69 2.36
C VAL A 14 -9.80 -3.08 2.82
N VAL A 15 -9.98 -1.76 2.66
CA VAL A 15 -11.24 -1.09 3.00
C VAL A 15 -12.37 -1.56 2.07
N ALA A 16 -12.09 -1.63 0.77
CA ALA A 16 -13.04 -2.06 -0.24
C ALA A 16 -13.59 -3.46 0.06
N TYR A 17 -12.71 -4.39 0.41
CA TYR A 17 -13.04 -5.76 0.79
C TYR A 17 -14.03 -5.82 1.96
N TRP A 18 -13.76 -5.07 3.04
CA TRP A 18 -14.63 -5.10 4.21
C TRP A 18 -15.97 -4.41 3.95
N LEU A 19 -16.00 -3.36 3.13
CA LEU A 19 -17.24 -2.69 2.74
C LEU A 19 -18.10 -3.55 1.82
N ALA A 20 -17.52 -4.18 0.81
CA ALA A 20 -18.23 -5.10 -0.10
C ALA A 20 -18.90 -6.24 0.69
N ARG A 21 -18.20 -6.81 1.68
CA ARG A 21 -18.75 -7.84 2.59
C ARG A 21 -19.87 -7.37 3.51
N ARG A 22 -20.06 -6.07 3.67
CA ARG A 22 -21.20 -5.49 4.38
C ARG A 22 -22.33 -5.07 3.44
N GLY A 23 -22.26 -5.43 2.16
CA GLY A 23 -23.29 -5.17 1.16
C GLY A 23 -23.27 -3.76 0.60
N PHE A 24 -22.16 -3.04 0.72
CA PHE A 24 -21.98 -1.75 0.06
C PHE A 24 -21.61 -1.93 -1.40
N ASP A 25 -22.05 -1.00 -2.25
CA ASP A 25 -21.67 -0.92 -3.66
C ASP A 25 -20.36 -0.12 -3.73
N VAL A 26 -19.25 -0.80 -4.01
CA VAL A 26 -17.90 -0.24 -3.86
C VAL A 26 -17.22 -0.11 -5.21
N THR A 27 -16.80 1.11 -5.53
CA THR A 27 -15.92 1.42 -6.66
C THR A 27 -14.56 1.88 -6.12
N VAL A 28 -13.47 1.33 -6.65
CA VAL A 28 -12.10 1.79 -6.41
C VAL A 28 -11.57 2.43 -7.68
N VAL A 29 -11.09 3.67 -7.60
CA VAL A 29 -10.42 4.37 -8.71
C VAL A 29 -8.92 4.41 -8.49
N GLU A 30 -8.13 4.14 -9.53
CA GLU A 30 -6.67 4.13 -9.47
C GLU A 30 -6.07 4.76 -10.73
N ARG A 31 -5.14 5.68 -10.52
CA ARG A 31 -4.47 6.41 -11.62
C ARG A 31 -3.59 5.49 -12.47
N ALA A 32 -2.98 4.47 -11.88
CA ALA A 32 -2.22 3.49 -12.63
C ALA A 32 -3.14 2.71 -13.59
N PRO A 33 -2.72 2.44 -14.85
CA PRO A 33 -3.55 1.74 -15.83
C PRO A 33 -3.80 0.26 -15.48
N THR A 34 -2.99 -0.29 -14.58
CA THR A 34 -3.11 -1.65 -14.04
C THR A 34 -2.55 -1.68 -12.63
N LEU A 35 -2.85 -2.75 -11.88
CA LEU A 35 -2.21 -3.01 -10.60
C LEU A 35 -0.68 -3.14 -10.80
N ARG A 36 0.09 -2.29 -10.12
CA ARG A 36 1.53 -2.20 -10.33
C ARG A 36 2.26 -3.38 -9.69
N LYS A 37 3.01 -4.12 -10.51
CA LYS A 37 4.06 -5.08 -10.11
C LYS A 37 5.44 -4.57 -10.50
N THR A 38 5.76 -3.35 -10.10
CA THR A 38 7.02 -2.70 -10.51
C THR A 38 8.20 -3.08 -9.62
N GLY A 39 8.03 -4.03 -8.69
CA GLY A 39 8.91 -4.13 -7.54
C GLY A 39 8.69 -2.95 -6.58
N GLY A 40 9.50 -2.91 -5.53
CA GLY A 40 9.45 -1.82 -4.56
C GLY A 40 10.29 -2.11 -3.34
N HIS A 41 9.85 -1.57 -2.22
CA HIS A 41 10.39 -1.87 -0.89
C HIS A 41 9.54 -2.95 -0.21
N ALA A 42 10.18 -3.69 0.69
CA ALA A 42 9.46 -4.54 1.61
C ALA A 42 8.71 -3.70 2.65
N VAL A 43 7.63 -4.25 3.19
CA VAL A 43 6.83 -3.68 4.28
C VAL A 43 6.66 -4.71 5.38
N ASP A 44 6.60 -4.22 6.61
CA ASP A 44 6.42 -5.05 7.81
C ASP A 44 4.95 -5.05 8.23
N LEU A 45 4.37 -6.24 8.37
CA LEU A 45 3.08 -6.43 9.00
C LEU A 45 3.32 -6.89 10.44
N PHE A 46 3.05 -5.98 11.38
CA PHE A 46 2.98 -6.32 12.80
C PHE A 46 1.60 -6.89 13.15
N ARG A 47 1.47 -7.43 14.37
CA ARG A 47 0.28 -8.11 14.89
C ARG A 47 -1.09 -7.57 14.41
N PRO A 48 -1.43 -6.27 14.49
CA PRO A 48 -2.75 -5.81 14.04
C PRO A 48 -3.01 -6.05 12.55
N ALA A 49 -2.01 -5.81 11.69
CA ALA A 49 -2.13 -6.07 10.25
C ALA A 49 -2.20 -7.57 9.94
N MET A 50 -1.47 -8.40 10.72
CA MET A 50 -1.55 -9.86 10.64
C MET A 50 -2.94 -10.39 11.01
N GLU A 51 -3.56 -9.83 12.04
CA GLU A 51 -4.91 -10.19 12.47
C GLU A 51 -5.97 -9.80 11.44
N ILE A 52 -5.87 -8.59 10.86
CA ILE A 52 -6.74 -8.17 9.75
C ILE A 52 -6.58 -9.11 8.55
N SER A 53 -5.34 -9.43 8.17
CA SER A 53 -5.05 -10.34 7.06
C SER A 53 -5.56 -11.75 7.29
N ALA A 54 -5.51 -12.24 8.53
CA ALA A 54 -6.06 -13.53 8.92
C ALA A 54 -7.59 -13.53 8.79
N ASN A 55 -8.25 -12.47 9.25
CA ASN A 55 -9.71 -12.30 9.11
C ASN A 55 -10.15 -12.15 7.64
N MET A 56 -9.25 -11.68 6.78
CA MET A 56 -9.44 -11.66 5.33
C MET A 56 -9.18 -13.02 4.66
N GLY A 57 -8.67 -14.02 5.40
CA GLY A 57 -8.32 -15.35 4.86
C GLY A 57 -7.10 -15.35 3.93
N VAL A 58 -6.35 -14.25 3.85
CA VAL A 58 -5.21 -14.11 2.93
C VAL A 58 -3.86 -14.36 3.58
N LEU A 59 -3.83 -14.51 4.91
CA LEU A 59 -2.58 -14.63 5.65
C LEU A 59 -1.65 -15.76 5.14
N PRO A 60 -2.12 -16.97 4.80
CA PRO A 60 -1.24 -18.00 4.26
C PRO A 60 -0.51 -17.58 2.97
N ARG A 61 -1.17 -16.80 2.10
CA ARG A 61 -0.56 -16.25 0.87
C ARG A 61 0.51 -15.22 1.20
N ILE A 62 0.31 -14.41 2.24
CA ILE A 62 1.29 -13.43 2.70
C ILE A 62 2.52 -14.14 3.28
N GLU A 63 2.31 -15.16 4.11
CA GLU A 63 3.40 -15.93 4.73
C GLU A 63 4.23 -16.71 3.70
N ASP A 64 3.60 -17.23 2.63
CA ASP A 64 4.31 -17.87 1.50
C ASP A 64 5.24 -16.91 0.75
N ARG A 65 4.88 -15.62 0.69
CA ARG A 65 5.62 -14.56 -0.01
C ARG A 65 6.56 -13.76 0.91
N ALA A 66 6.79 -14.23 2.14
CA ALA A 66 7.68 -13.57 3.08
C ALA A 66 9.11 -13.44 2.51
N THR A 67 9.73 -12.28 2.69
CA THR A 67 11.11 -12.00 2.24
C THR A 67 12.15 -12.83 2.98
N LYS A 68 11.82 -13.26 4.21
CA LYS A 68 12.70 -14.02 5.13
C LYS A 68 14.00 -13.26 5.44
N THR A 69 13.99 -11.94 5.40
CA THR A 69 15.15 -11.11 5.70
C THR A 69 15.54 -11.25 7.18
N THR A 70 16.77 -11.70 7.44
CA THR A 70 17.28 -11.90 8.81
C THR A 70 18.37 -10.92 9.19
N ARG A 71 18.89 -10.14 8.23
CA ARG A 71 20.06 -9.29 8.44
C ARG A 71 19.99 -7.99 7.65
N LEU A 72 20.42 -6.90 8.27
CA LEU A 72 20.67 -5.61 7.64
C LEU A 72 22.18 -5.29 7.73
N SER A 73 22.78 -4.87 6.62
CA SER A 73 24.15 -4.35 6.58
C SER A 73 24.13 -2.88 6.20
N ILE A 74 24.66 -2.02 7.06
CA ILE A 74 24.71 -0.58 6.87
C ILE A 74 26.14 -0.19 6.50
N TYR A 75 26.30 0.43 5.34
CA TYR A 75 27.56 0.98 4.86
C TYR A 75 27.53 2.49 5.06
N HIS A 76 28.55 3.02 5.71
CA HIS A 76 28.74 4.47 5.87
C HIS A 76 30.00 4.90 5.11
N ASP A 77 30.04 6.14 4.64
CA ASP A 77 31.25 6.68 4.03
C ASP A 77 32.40 6.69 5.04
N GLY A 78 33.61 6.39 4.56
CA GLY A 78 34.81 6.22 5.38
C GLY A 78 34.86 4.96 6.26
N ALA A 79 33.82 4.11 6.26
CA ALA A 79 33.84 2.84 7.00
C ALA A 79 34.81 1.83 6.40
N ARG A 80 35.64 1.20 7.24
CA ARG A 80 36.37 0.00 6.81
C ARG A 80 35.50 -1.27 6.80
N ARG A 81 34.41 -1.31 7.58
CA ARG A 81 33.52 -2.47 7.71
C ARG A 81 32.07 -2.00 7.91
N PRO A 82 31.08 -2.70 7.34
CA PRO A 82 29.68 -2.37 7.55
C PRO A 82 29.24 -2.71 8.98
N ILE A 83 28.25 -1.97 9.48
CA ILE A 83 27.50 -2.33 10.67
C ILE A 83 26.53 -3.45 10.28
N ARG A 84 26.56 -4.57 11.02
CA ARG A 84 25.66 -5.70 10.79
C ARG A 84 24.64 -5.79 11.92
N VAL A 85 23.38 -5.83 11.54
CA VAL A 85 22.24 -5.89 12.45
C VAL A 85 21.50 -7.20 12.23
N ASP A 86 21.28 -7.95 13.31
CA ASP A 86 20.41 -9.13 13.33
C ASP A 86 18.96 -8.68 13.46
N LEU A 87 18.24 -8.68 12.34
CA LEU A 87 16.86 -8.20 12.27
C LEU A 87 15.91 -9.12 13.05
N THR A 88 16.25 -10.41 13.24
CA THR A 88 15.40 -11.33 13.99
C THR A 88 15.25 -10.93 15.46
N LYS A 89 16.24 -10.21 16.02
CA LYS A 89 16.17 -9.66 17.38
C LYS A 89 15.32 -8.39 17.45
N ILE A 90 15.37 -7.57 16.39
CA ILE A 90 14.57 -6.34 16.29
C ILE A 90 13.10 -6.69 16.16
N TYR A 91 12.75 -7.56 15.19
CA TYR A 91 11.36 -7.95 14.95
C TYR A 91 10.73 -8.61 16.19
N ARG A 92 11.45 -9.52 16.86
CA ARG A 92 10.97 -10.15 18.11
C ARG A 92 10.70 -9.17 19.24
N THR A 93 11.45 -8.07 19.31
CA THR A 93 11.20 -7.02 20.31
C THR A 93 10.00 -6.16 19.91
N ALA A 94 9.79 -5.92 18.62
CA ALA A 94 8.71 -5.08 18.11
C ALA A 94 7.33 -5.77 18.16
N SER A 95 7.27 -7.07 17.83
CA SER A 95 6.03 -7.84 17.88
C SER A 95 6.31 -9.34 17.97
N ASP A 96 5.45 -10.05 18.67
CA ASP A 96 5.47 -11.51 18.74
C ASP A 96 4.86 -12.18 17.48
N ARG A 97 4.26 -11.38 16.58
CA ARG A 97 3.81 -11.83 15.26
C ARG A 97 4.17 -10.80 14.20
N HIS A 98 5.00 -11.21 13.25
CA HIS A 98 5.54 -10.34 12.22
C HIS A 98 5.77 -11.11 10.92
N VAL A 99 5.55 -10.43 9.79
CA VAL A 99 6.05 -10.87 8.48
C VAL A 99 6.52 -9.64 7.69
N GLU A 100 7.67 -9.77 7.04
CA GLU A 100 8.14 -8.82 6.03
C GLU A 100 7.82 -9.39 4.64
N ILE A 101 7.18 -8.59 3.79
CA ILE A 101 6.73 -8.97 2.44
C ILE A 101 6.96 -7.81 1.47
N MET A 102 7.18 -8.11 0.18
CA MET A 102 7.24 -7.07 -0.84
C MET A 102 5.89 -6.35 -0.96
N ARG A 103 5.93 -5.01 -1.03
CA ARG A 103 4.71 -4.18 -1.03
C ARG A 103 3.79 -4.47 -2.21
N ASP A 104 4.34 -4.76 -3.38
CA ASP A 104 3.57 -5.11 -4.57
C ASP A 104 2.89 -6.48 -4.45
N ASP A 105 3.59 -7.49 -3.93
CA ASP A 105 2.99 -8.80 -3.61
C ASP A 105 1.82 -8.65 -2.62
N LEU A 106 2.01 -7.84 -1.58
CA LEU A 106 0.95 -7.57 -0.61
C LEU A 106 -0.25 -6.85 -1.24
N SER A 107 0.01 -5.87 -2.10
CA SER A 107 -1.02 -5.13 -2.83
C SER A 107 -1.85 -6.04 -3.73
N GLU A 108 -1.20 -6.97 -4.43
CA GLU A 108 -1.86 -8.00 -5.24
C GLU A 108 -2.71 -8.93 -4.40
N ILE A 109 -2.17 -9.43 -3.29
CA ILE A 109 -2.91 -10.34 -2.40
C ILE A 109 -4.20 -9.68 -1.90
N TYR A 110 -4.16 -8.41 -1.50
CA TYR A 110 -5.36 -7.70 -1.06
C TYR A 110 -6.32 -7.34 -2.19
N TYR A 111 -5.81 -6.97 -3.37
CA TYR A 111 -6.63 -6.77 -4.56
C TYR A 111 -7.40 -8.04 -4.94
N ASP A 112 -6.69 -9.16 -5.07
CA ASP A 112 -7.26 -10.46 -5.43
C ASP A 112 -8.32 -10.94 -4.44
N ALA A 113 -8.20 -10.55 -3.17
CA ALA A 113 -9.11 -11.00 -2.11
C ALA A 113 -10.56 -10.56 -2.32
N GLY A 114 -10.79 -9.43 -3.01
CA GLY A 114 -12.12 -8.85 -3.20
C GLY A 114 -12.45 -8.44 -4.63
N ARG A 115 -11.53 -8.62 -5.60
CA ARG A 115 -11.68 -8.07 -6.97
C ARG A 115 -12.93 -8.52 -7.73
N ASP A 116 -13.54 -9.63 -7.35
CA ASP A 116 -14.74 -10.14 -8.02
C ASP A 116 -16.03 -9.45 -7.49
N ASP A 117 -15.97 -8.79 -6.33
CA ASP A 117 -17.10 -8.11 -5.67
C ASP A 117 -17.00 -6.57 -5.72
N ILE A 118 -15.92 -6.03 -6.30
CA ILE A 118 -15.57 -4.60 -6.26
C ILE A 118 -15.30 -4.11 -7.69
N GLU A 119 -15.89 -2.98 -8.09
CA GLU A 119 -15.56 -2.35 -9.37
C GLU A 119 -14.22 -1.62 -9.27
N TYR A 120 -13.29 -1.89 -10.19
CA TYR A 120 -12.03 -1.17 -10.29
C TYR A 120 -11.96 -0.33 -11.58
N LEU A 121 -11.76 0.98 -11.41
CA LEU A 121 -11.53 1.95 -12.47
C LEU A 121 -10.03 2.29 -12.54
N PHE A 122 -9.27 1.47 -13.24
CA PHE A 122 -7.85 1.71 -13.48
C PHE A 122 -7.62 2.75 -14.58
N GLY A 123 -6.47 3.43 -14.51
CA GLY A 123 -6.07 4.46 -15.48
C GLY A 123 -6.85 5.75 -15.36
N ASP A 124 -7.48 6.00 -14.21
CA ASP A 124 -8.37 7.14 -14.00
C ASP A 124 -8.12 7.80 -12.63
N SER A 125 -8.52 9.05 -12.47
CA SER A 125 -8.33 9.81 -11.25
C SER A 125 -9.50 10.74 -11.01
N ILE A 126 -9.83 10.99 -9.75
CA ILE A 126 -10.83 11.98 -9.37
C ILE A 126 -10.33 13.37 -9.76
N THR A 127 -11.20 14.21 -10.33
CA THR A 127 -10.89 15.60 -10.69
C THR A 127 -11.64 16.62 -9.84
N ALA A 128 -12.82 16.27 -9.33
CA ALA A 128 -13.58 17.10 -8.40
C ALA A 128 -14.50 16.24 -7.52
N ILE A 129 -14.79 16.74 -6.31
CA ILE A 129 -15.74 16.17 -5.37
C ILE A 129 -16.70 17.30 -4.95
N SER A 130 -17.98 17.15 -5.27
CA SER A 130 -19.04 18.08 -4.87
C SER A 130 -19.58 17.75 -3.47
N PRO A 131 -20.00 18.75 -2.68
CA PRO A 131 -20.74 18.54 -1.43
C PRO A 131 -22.01 17.67 -1.59
N ASP A 132 -22.62 17.68 -2.79
CA ASP A 132 -23.84 16.92 -3.08
C ASP A 132 -23.58 15.44 -3.44
N GLY A 133 -22.31 15.00 -3.41
CA GLY A 133 -21.88 13.63 -3.69
C GLY A 133 -21.54 13.36 -5.16
N ASP A 134 -21.59 14.37 -6.03
CA ASP A 134 -21.14 14.23 -7.42
C ASP A 134 -19.60 14.20 -7.48
N VAL A 135 -19.06 13.19 -8.15
CA VAL A 135 -17.62 13.00 -8.35
C VAL A 135 -17.32 12.94 -9.84
N THR A 136 -16.36 13.74 -10.28
CA THR A 136 -15.87 13.74 -11.67
C THR A 136 -14.52 13.03 -11.76
N PHE A 137 -14.25 12.44 -12.92
CA PHE A 137 -13.03 11.70 -13.19
C PHE A 137 -12.28 12.30 -14.39
N GLU A 138 -11.03 11.89 -14.61
CA GLU A 138 -10.26 12.31 -15.80
C GLU A 138 -10.80 11.66 -17.07
N ARG A 139 -11.32 10.43 -16.98
CA ARG A 139 -11.74 9.64 -18.15
C ARG A 139 -13.19 9.14 -18.05
N THR A 140 -13.59 8.68 -16.89
CA THR A 140 -14.94 8.16 -16.65
C THR A 140 -15.96 9.31 -16.55
N PRO A 141 -17.18 9.15 -17.08
CA PRO A 141 -18.24 10.14 -16.85
C PRO A 141 -18.49 10.38 -15.36
N PRO A 142 -18.98 11.58 -14.97
CA PRO A 142 -19.31 11.86 -13.58
C PRO A 142 -20.29 10.84 -12.99
N ARG A 143 -20.08 10.49 -11.72
CA ARG A 143 -20.94 9.57 -10.98
C ARG A 143 -21.23 10.13 -9.60
N LYS A 144 -22.33 9.67 -9.00
CA LYS A 144 -22.75 10.09 -7.66
C LYS A 144 -22.41 9.02 -6.63
N PHE A 145 -21.82 9.42 -5.52
CA PHE A 145 -21.47 8.54 -4.39
C PHE A 145 -21.96 9.13 -3.08
N ASP A 146 -22.22 8.25 -2.11
CA ASP A 146 -22.67 8.65 -0.78
C ASP A 146 -21.46 8.94 0.14
N VAL A 147 -20.35 8.24 -0.09
CA VAL A 147 -19.10 8.38 0.67
C VAL A 147 -17.90 8.30 -0.27
N VAL A 148 -16.90 9.16 -0.02
CA VAL A 148 -15.58 9.09 -0.68
C VAL A 148 -14.51 8.83 0.38
N VAL A 149 -13.68 7.81 0.14
CA VAL A 149 -12.53 7.44 1.00
C VAL A 149 -11.24 7.76 0.26
N GLY A 150 -10.42 8.65 0.82
CA GLY A 150 -9.07 8.94 0.33
C GLY A 150 -8.06 7.89 0.80
N ALA A 151 -7.62 7.01 -0.09
CA ALA A 151 -6.59 6.00 0.15
C ALA A 151 -5.42 6.10 -0.87
N ASP A 152 -5.21 7.30 -1.40
CA ASP A 152 -4.33 7.66 -2.53
C ASP A 152 -2.94 8.15 -2.11
N GLY A 153 -2.56 7.86 -0.87
CA GLY A 153 -1.18 7.96 -0.37
C GLY A 153 -0.72 9.35 0.06
N LEU A 154 0.60 9.52 0.20
CA LEU A 154 1.20 10.72 0.78
C LEU A 154 0.84 11.99 -0.02
N HIS A 155 0.83 11.92 -1.35
CA HIS A 155 0.49 13.03 -2.24
C HIS A 155 -1.01 13.02 -2.64
N SER A 156 -1.87 12.67 -1.68
CA SER A 156 -3.32 12.50 -1.87
C SER A 156 -3.96 13.65 -2.63
N ASN A 157 -4.64 13.30 -3.72
CA ASN A 157 -5.47 14.20 -4.50
C ASN A 157 -6.81 14.44 -3.81
N VAL A 158 -7.41 13.41 -3.20
CA VAL A 158 -8.64 13.55 -2.41
C VAL A 158 -8.44 14.58 -1.29
N ARG A 159 -7.33 14.51 -0.55
CA ARG A 159 -7.02 15.48 0.51
C ARG A 159 -6.99 16.91 -0.02
N ARG A 160 -6.33 17.15 -1.16
CA ARG A 160 -6.28 18.46 -1.80
C ARG A 160 -7.67 18.95 -2.24
N LEU A 161 -8.47 18.09 -2.88
CA LEU A 161 -9.80 18.45 -3.37
C LEU A 161 -10.77 18.78 -2.23
N THR A 162 -10.63 18.12 -1.07
CA THR A 162 -11.53 18.32 0.08
C THR A 162 -11.10 19.49 0.97
N PHE A 163 -9.80 19.65 1.20
CA PHE A 163 -9.28 20.57 2.22
C PHE A 163 -8.51 21.76 1.63
N GLY A 164 -8.37 21.85 0.30
CA GLY A 164 -7.63 22.89 -0.40
C GLY A 164 -6.15 22.58 -0.62
N ASP A 165 -5.48 23.46 -1.36
CA ASP A 165 -4.09 23.28 -1.79
C ASP A 165 -3.07 23.21 -0.64
N ASP A 166 -3.38 23.86 0.48
CA ASP A 166 -2.51 23.90 1.66
C ASP A 166 -2.60 22.63 2.54
N ALA A 167 -3.55 21.72 2.27
CA ALA A 167 -3.75 20.52 3.09
C ALA A 167 -2.70 19.42 2.87
N GLY A 168 -1.72 19.65 1.99
CA GLY A 168 -0.69 18.70 1.58
C GLY A 168 0.73 19.07 1.98
N ILE A 169 0.94 20.00 2.92
CA ILE A 169 2.27 20.48 3.30
C ILE A 169 3.13 19.31 3.78
N THR A 170 4.15 18.99 2.99
CA THR A 170 5.19 18.03 3.36
C THR A 170 6.43 18.77 3.81
N GLN A 171 7.03 18.33 4.92
CA GLN A 171 8.36 18.78 5.31
C GLN A 171 9.41 17.78 4.81
N PHE A 172 10.40 18.29 4.09
CA PHE A 172 11.55 17.46 3.71
C PHE A 172 12.42 17.18 4.94
N LEU A 173 12.66 15.91 5.24
CA LEU A 173 13.42 15.49 6.41
C LEU A 173 14.95 15.49 6.21
N GLY A 174 15.44 15.98 5.07
CA GLY A 174 16.87 16.08 4.79
C GLY A 174 17.49 14.83 4.16
N ALA A 175 16.69 13.85 3.72
CA ALA A 175 17.18 12.61 3.14
C ALA A 175 16.27 12.08 2.02
N TYR A 176 16.87 11.39 1.06
CA TYR A 176 16.17 10.59 0.05
C TYR A 176 16.34 9.10 0.34
N LEU A 177 15.31 8.32 0.05
CA LEU A 177 15.36 6.86 0.06
C LEU A 177 15.22 6.37 -1.38
N ALA A 178 16.16 5.55 -1.82
CA ALA A 178 16.07 4.81 -3.07
C ALA A 178 16.14 3.32 -2.76
N VAL A 179 15.26 2.54 -3.40
CA VAL A 179 15.24 1.09 -3.27
C VAL A 179 15.36 0.49 -4.65
N ALA A 180 16.29 -0.46 -4.80
CA ALA A 180 16.54 -1.13 -6.05
C ALA A 180 16.69 -2.64 -5.80
N SER A 181 16.10 -3.45 -6.67
CA SER A 181 16.39 -4.87 -6.73
C SER A 181 17.65 -5.09 -7.55
N VAL A 182 18.60 -5.86 -7.02
CA VAL A 182 19.85 -6.21 -7.70
C VAL A 182 19.98 -7.72 -7.84
N PRO A 183 20.65 -8.24 -8.88
CA PRO A 183 20.97 -9.66 -8.96
C PRO A 183 21.67 -10.14 -7.69
N LYS A 184 21.30 -11.33 -7.22
CA LYS A 184 21.91 -11.93 -6.01
C LYS A 184 23.43 -12.05 -6.10
N THR A 185 23.98 -12.14 -7.32
CA THR A 185 25.43 -12.14 -7.58
C THR A 185 26.14 -10.85 -7.18
N LEU A 186 25.42 -9.73 -7.06
CA LEU A 186 25.96 -8.46 -6.53
C LEU A 186 25.89 -8.38 -5.01
N ALA A 187 25.12 -9.26 -4.36
CA ALA A 187 25.14 -9.37 -2.91
C ALA A 187 26.40 -10.14 -2.49
N PRO A 188 27.20 -9.63 -1.53
CA PRO A 188 28.32 -10.38 -0.99
C PRO A 188 27.82 -11.73 -0.48
N GLU A 189 28.52 -12.83 -0.78
CA GLU A 189 28.18 -14.15 -0.23
C GLU A 189 28.05 -14.05 1.29
N GLY A 190 26.89 -14.44 1.80
CA GLY A 190 26.59 -14.38 3.23
C GLY A 190 27.52 -15.31 4.02
N LYS A 191 28.40 -14.74 4.83
CA LYS A 191 28.78 -15.30 6.13
C LYS A 191 27.88 -14.68 7.17
#